data_AF-A0A6P0UA49-F1
#
_entry.id   AF-A0A6P0UA49-F1
#
_cell.length_a   1.000
_cell.length_b   1.000
_cell.length_c   1.000
_cell.angle_alpha   90.00
_cell.angle_beta   90.00
_cell.angle_gamma   90.00
#
_symmetry.space_group_name_H-M   'P 1'
#
loop_
_entity.id
_entity.type
_entity.pdbx_description
1 polymer ?
#
loop_
_entity_poly.entity_id
_entity_poly.type
_entity_poly.pdbx_seq_one_letter_code
_entity_poly.pdbx_strand_id
1 'polypeptide(L)'
;MADPVSMFDKLAQNRQKAKATPAPEPAPEPKRRQRKATGKRSDPNYIQVGSYIPKELNKEVKRSLVDYEGDFSDLVTELLEGWVKQQNG
;
A
#
# COMPACT_ATOMS: atom_id res chain seq x y z
N MET A 1 25.74 21.31 17.73
CA MET A 1 25.12 20.07 17.22
C MET A 1 24.27 19.52 18.35
N ALA A 2 22.97 19.27 18.16
CA ALA A 2 22.11 18.81 19.25
C ALA A 2 22.32 17.31 19.47
N ASP A 3 22.64 16.91 20.69
CA ASP A 3 22.93 15.52 21.03
C ASP A 3 21.67 14.65 20.85
N PRO A 4 21.77 13.50 20.15
CA PRO A 4 20.61 12.67 19.84
C PRO A 4 19.94 12.12 21.11
N VAL A 5 20.70 11.85 22.16
CA VAL A 5 20.19 11.39 23.47
C VAL A 5 19.24 12.42 24.09
N SER A 6 19.58 13.71 23.98
CA SER A 6 18.75 14.81 24.50
C SER A 6 17.39 14.92 23.78
N MET A 7 17.33 14.59 22.48
CA MET A 7 16.06 14.58 21.75
C MET A 7 15.14 13.43 22.18
N PHE A 8 15.70 12.25 22.45
CA PHE A 8 14.92 11.10 22.92
C PHE A 8 14.31 11.34 24.30
N ASP A 9 15.06 11.94 25.22
CA ASP A 9 14.56 12.31 26.54
C ASP A 9 13.46 13.39 26.46
N LYS A 10 13.63 14.37 25.58
CA LYS A 10 12.63 15.41 25.34
C LYS A 10 11.32 14.83 24.78
N LEU A 11 11.40 13.81 23.92
CA LEU A 11 10.24 13.10 23.38
C LEU A 11 9.54 12.25 24.46
N ALA A 12 10.33 11.57 25.32
CA ALA A 12 9.82 10.79 26.44
C ALA A 12 9.09 11.66 27.48
N GLN A 13 9.67 12.80 27.83
CA GLN A 13 9.04 13.77 28.75
C GLN A 13 7.74 14.36 28.20
N ASN A 14 7.67 14.66 26.89
CA ASN A 14 6.43 15.15 26.28
C ASN A 14 5.31 14.11 26.30
N ARG A 15 5.64 12.83 26.13
CA ARG A 15 4.70 11.71 26.27
C ARG A 15 4.16 11.54 27.68
N GLN A 16 4.99 11.79 28.70
CA GLN A 16 4.56 11.71 30.09
C GLN A 16 3.65 12.89 30.48
N LYS A 17 3.94 14.11 30.00
CA LYS A 17 3.07 15.27 30.21
C LYS A 17 1.69 15.12 29.57
N ALA A 18 1.57 14.42 28.44
CA ALA A 18 0.30 14.16 27.78
C ALA A 18 -0.60 13.12 28.48
N LYS A 19 -0.10 12.41 29.51
CA LYS A 19 -0.86 11.37 30.24
C LYS A 19 -1.58 11.86 31.49
N ALA A 20 -1.42 13.13 31.89
CA ALA A 20 -1.97 13.68 33.13
C ALA A 20 -3.12 14.69 32.89
N THR A 21 -3.97 14.45 31.89
CA THR A 21 -5.18 15.25 31.65
C THR A 21 -6.39 14.51 32.24
N PRO A 22 -7.29 15.17 33.00
CA PRO A 22 -8.53 14.55 33.49
C PRO A 22 -9.42 14.07 32.32
N ALA A 23 -10.24 13.06 32.60
CA ALA A 23 -11.01 12.28 31.63
C ALA A 23 -11.76 13.17 30.60
N PRO A 24 -11.62 12.91 29.28
CA PRO A 24 -12.23 13.73 28.26
C PRO A 24 -13.73 13.41 28.12
N GLU A 25 -14.56 14.45 28.01
CA GLU A 25 -15.91 14.35 27.42
C GLU A 25 -15.84 13.66 26.05
N PRO A 26 -16.90 12.94 25.61
CA PRO A 26 -16.89 12.22 24.35
C PRO A 26 -16.73 13.21 23.18
N ALA A 27 -15.50 13.33 22.69
CA ALA A 27 -15.18 14.07 21.49
C ALA A 27 -15.87 13.41 20.28
N PRO A 28 -16.39 14.18 19.31
CA PRO A 28 -16.96 13.62 18.09
C PRO A 28 -15.92 12.74 17.40
N GLU A 29 -16.33 11.53 16.99
CA GLU A 29 -15.44 10.59 16.33
C GLU A 29 -14.69 11.29 15.18
N PRO A 30 -13.36 11.14 15.09
CA PRO A 30 -12.61 11.76 14.02
C PRO A 30 -13.15 11.23 12.69
N LYS A 31 -13.77 12.11 11.88
CA LYS A 31 -14.19 11.79 10.51
C LYS A 31 -12.99 11.16 9.82
N ARG A 32 -13.05 9.84 9.60
CA ARG A 32 -12.02 9.11 8.86
C ARG A 32 -11.86 9.84 7.55
N ARG A 33 -10.67 10.39 7.31
CA ARG A 33 -10.31 10.98 6.02
C ARG A 33 -10.56 9.89 4.96
N GLN A 34 -11.67 9.98 4.25
CA GLN A 34 -11.93 9.14 3.10
C GLN A 34 -10.92 9.57 2.04
N ARG A 35 -9.81 8.83 1.97
CA ARG A 35 -8.87 8.97 0.86
C ARG A 35 -9.68 8.66 -0.41
N LYS A 36 -9.67 9.59 -1.37
CA LYS A 36 -10.26 9.33 -2.68
C LYS A 36 -9.64 8.04 -3.20
N ALA A 37 -10.48 7.05 -3.51
CA ALA A 37 -10.00 5.84 -4.14
C ALA A 37 -9.58 6.24 -5.55
N THR A 38 -8.30 6.08 -5.87
CA THR A 38 -7.71 6.47 -7.15
C THR A 38 -6.87 5.30 -7.68
N GLY A 39 -6.90 5.09 -9.00
CA GLY A 39 -6.16 4.04 -9.71
C GLY A 39 -7.00 2.83 -10.11
N LYS A 40 -6.35 1.77 -10.61
CA LYS A 40 -6.99 0.54 -11.11
C LYS A 40 -7.95 -0.11 -10.11
N ARG A 41 -7.67 0.01 -8.81
CA ARG A 41 -8.54 -0.53 -7.73
C ARG A 41 -9.91 0.17 -7.63
N SER A 42 -10.01 1.42 -8.07
CA SER A 42 -11.25 2.21 -8.03
C SER A 42 -11.96 2.29 -9.38
N ASP A 43 -11.34 1.76 -10.44
CA ASP A 43 -11.91 1.78 -11.78
C ASP A 43 -12.94 0.64 -11.94
N PRO A 44 -14.19 0.93 -12.34
CA PRO A 44 -15.24 -0.09 -12.49
C PRO A 44 -14.95 -1.11 -13.60
N ASN A 45 -14.01 -0.83 -14.52
CA ASN A 45 -13.64 -1.77 -15.59
C ASN A 45 -12.63 -2.82 -15.14
N TYR A 46 -12.11 -2.74 -13.92
CA TYR A 46 -11.11 -3.67 -13.40
C TYR A 46 -11.68 -4.54 -12.29
N ILE A 47 -11.34 -5.83 -12.34
CA ILE A 47 -11.64 -6.78 -11.27
C ILE A 47 -10.31 -7.19 -10.61
N GLN A 48 -10.23 -7.07 -9.29
CA GLN A 48 -9.05 -7.49 -8.55
C GLN A 48 -9.03 -9.02 -8.43
N VAL A 49 -7.98 -9.65 -8.97
CA VAL A 49 -7.77 -11.11 -8.91
C VAL A 49 -6.46 -11.40 -8.15
N GLY A 50 -6.44 -12.50 -7.39
CA GLY A 50 -5.25 -12.99 -6.69
C GLY A 50 -4.98 -14.45 -7.02
N SER A 51 -3.70 -14.80 -7.19
CA SER A 51 -3.25 -16.16 -7.48
C SER A 51 -1.94 -16.48 -6.76
N TYR A 52 -1.65 -17.77 -6.60
CA TYR A 52 -0.38 -18.23 -6.06
C TYR A 52 0.60 -18.51 -7.19
N ILE A 53 1.81 -17.95 -7.09
CA ILE A 53 2.95 -18.23 -7.97
C ILE A 53 4.17 -18.63 -7.13
N PRO A 54 5.10 -19.42 -7.68
CA PRO A 54 6.36 -19.72 -7.00
C PRO A 54 7.10 -18.46 -6.56
N LYS A 55 7.71 -18.50 -5.37
CA LYS A 55 8.41 -17.34 -4.80
C LYS A 55 9.57 -16.86 -5.67
N GLU A 56 10.35 -17.79 -6.22
CA GLU A 56 11.48 -17.45 -7.08
C GLU A 56 11.01 -16.81 -8.39
N LEU A 57 9.94 -17.34 -8.99
CA LEU A 57 9.31 -16.72 -10.17
C LEU A 57 8.87 -15.28 -9.89
N ASN A 58 8.19 -15.04 -8.75
CA ASN A 58 7.79 -13.67 -8.38
C ASN A 58 9.00 -12.73 -8.23
N LYS A 59 10.13 -13.22 -7.70
CA LYS A 59 11.34 -12.40 -7.57
C LYS A 59 11.92 -12.05 -8.94
N GLU A 60 11.98 -13.01 -9.85
CA GLU A 60 12.47 -12.82 -11.21
C GLU A 60 11.58 -11.85 -11.98
N VAL A 61 10.26 -12.05 -11.94
CA VAL A 61 9.27 -11.14 -12.56
C VAL A 61 9.46 -9.72 -12.04
N LYS A 62 9.61 -9.53 -10.73
CA LYS A 62 9.84 -8.18 -10.16
C LYS A 62 11.14 -7.53 -10.62
N ARG A 63 12.19 -8.31 -10.86
CA ARG A 63 13.45 -7.79 -11.42
C ARG A 63 13.26 -7.36 -12.86
N SER A 64 12.65 -8.21 -13.68
CA SER A 64 12.38 -7.91 -15.09
C SER A 64 11.42 -6.72 -15.26
N LEU A 65 10.50 -6.52 -14.31
CA LEU A 65 9.58 -5.38 -14.32
C LEU A 65 10.28 -4.03 -14.10
N VAL A 66 11.53 -3.98 -13.64
CA VAL A 66 12.27 -2.72 -13.49
C VAL A 66 12.52 -2.06 -14.85
N ASP A 67 12.75 -2.87 -15.88
CA ASP A 67 13.05 -2.40 -17.23
C ASP A 67 11.80 -2.42 -18.14
N TYR A 68 10.65 -2.87 -17.64
CA TYR A 68 9.40 -2.98 -18.40
C TYR A 68 8.58 -1.69 -18.33
N GLU A 69 8.03 -1.26 -19.46
CA GLU A 69 7.11 -0.13 -19.52
C GLU A 69 5.70 -0.56 -19.10
N GLY A 70 5.44 -0.57 -17.79
CA GLY A 70 4.13 -0.90 -17.23
C GLY A 70 4.21 -1.40 -15.79
N ASP A 71 3.07 -1.82 -15.24
CA ASP A 71 3.05 -2.50 -13.95
C ASP A 71 2.72 -4.00 -14.07
N PHE A 72 2.74 -4.70 -12.94
CA PHE A 72 2.42 -6.12 -12.90
C PHE A 72 1.00 -6.45 -13.39
N SER A 73 0.04 -5.54 -13.19
CA SER A 73 -1.32 -5.73 -13.70
C SER A 73 -1.36 -5.67 -15.22
N ASP A 74 -0.53 -4.83 -15.85
CA ASP A 74 -0.45 -4.73 -17.31
C ASP A 74 0.14 -6.02 -17.89
N LEU A 75 1.26 -6.50 -17.34
CA LEU A 75 1.86 -7.78 -17.71
C LEU A 75 0.87 -8.96 -17.61
N VAL A 76 0.14 -9.05 -16.49
CA VAL A 76 -0.86 -10.12 -16.31
C VAL A 76 -2.00 -9.99 -17.32
N THR A 77 -2.43 -8.77 -17.64
CA THR A 77 -3.49 -8.53 -18.63
C THR A 77 -3.07 -9.04 -20.00
N GLU A 78 -1.86 -8.69 -20.47
CA GLU A 78 -1.33 -9.16 -21.77
C GLU A 78 -1.26 -10.68 -21.86
N LEU A 79 -0.77 -11.34 -20.80
CA LEU A 79 -0.68 -12.80 -20.74
C LEU A 79 -2.06 -13.47 -20.80
N LEU A 80 -3.04 -12.94 -20.07
CA LEU A 80 -4.40 -13.48 -20.05
C LEU A 80 -5.12 -13.25 -21.39
N GLU A 81 -4.97 -12.08 -22.01
CA GLU A 81 -5.52 -11.81 -23.34
C GLU A 81 -4.92 -12.75 -24.39
N GLY A 82 -3.60 -12.96 -24.34
CA GLY A 82 -2.91 -13.89 -25.23
C GLY A 82 -3.44 -15.32 -25.07
N TRP A 83 -3.64 -15.77 -23.82
CA TRP A 83 -4.20 -17.08 -23.54
C TRP A 83 -5.64 -17.22 -24.06
N VAL A 84 -6.51 -16.23 -23.83
CA VAL A 84 -7.90 -16.24 -24.33
C VAL A 84 -7.94 -16.28 -25.86
N LYS A 85 -7.09 -15.51 -26.53
CA LYS A 85 -6.97 -15.53 -28.01
C LYS A 85 -6.60 -16.91 -28.54
N GLN A 86 -5.74 -17.64 -27.84
CA GLN A 86 -5.36 -19.01 -28.22
C GLN A 86 -6.48 -20.04 -28.02
N GLN A 87 -7.37 -19.84 -27.05
CA GLN A 87 -8.51 -20.75 -26.82
C GLN A 87 -9.67 -20.50 -27.79
N ASN A 88 -9.81 -19.26 -28.26
CA ASN A 88 -10.93 -18.84 -29.11
C ASN A 88 -10.58 -18.75 -30.61
N GLY A 89 -9.36 -19.15 -31.01
CA GLY A 89 -8.89 -19.22 -32.40
C GLY A 89 -8.74 -20.65 -32.86
#